data_AF-A0A1F4HKH6-F1
#
_entry.id   AF-A0A1F4HKH6-F1
#
_cell.length_a   1.000
_cell.length_b   1.000
_cell.length_c   1.000
_cell.angle_alpha   90.00
_cell.angle_beta   90.00
_cell.angle_gamma   90.00
#
_symmetry.space_group_name_H-M   'P 1'
#
loop_
_entity.id
_entity.type
_entity.pdbx_description
1 polymer ?
#
loop_
_entity_poly.entity_id
_entity_poly.type
_entity_poly.pdbx_seq_one_letter_code
_entity_poly.pdbx_strand_id
1 'polypeptide(L)'
;MMFALVALFWLRDIWVTSTQVQPVPYSEFLQHLQAGKLESIRIGSQFIEGSFKAPQPDGHTRIVTTRVAPDLAKELASYDVRFEGVVENTLLRDLLSWVVPALMLLGVWTFIAKRMAAQGGIGGMGGLGGLLQVGKSRAKLHSETDIQVTFDDVAGVDEAKAELRESVDFLKNPKAYGRLGAHMPKGILLVGPPGTGKTLLARAMAGEAGVPFFSITGSEFVEMFVGVGAARVRDLFEQARASAPCIIFIDELDALGRARGVGPMSGGHDEKEQTLNQLLAEMDGFDASTGVVILAATNRPEILDAALLRAGRFDRQVLVDRPDRRGRADVLRVHFKKVTLDHDVNADTVAALTPGFAGADLANLVNEAALLATRRNADAVAMVDFTAAVERIVAGLERHQRVLGPHERRTVAVHEMGHALVAMALPGTDPVHKISIIPRGVGALGYTLQRPSEDHYLASRSELRNRLAVLLGGRAAEALVIGEVSTGAADDLVKASDIAHDMVARYGMSAEVGQVVYERQQPRFLDLPEGNMALSRGLSDDTAQRIDAAVRALVDEAFTRASAVLSARRALLDDYAARLLAQETLAETDLVPLAQAARNGPVPA
;
A
#
# COMPACT_ATOMS: atom_id res chain seq x y z
N MET A 1 -11.45 -54.56 25.66
CA MET A 1 -10.54 -54.13 24.57
C MET A 1 -9.07 -54.34 24.92
N MET A 2 -8.59 -53.85 26.08
CA MET A 2 -7.18 -53.99 26.50
C MET A 2 -6.72 -55.45 26.70
N PHE A 3 -7.55 -56.31 27.32
CA PHE A 3 -7.25 -57.75 27.45
C PHE A 3 -7.20 -58.51 26.12
N ALA A 4 -8.02 -58.10 25.14
CA ALA A 4 -8.02 -58.70 23.80
C ALA A 4 -6.75 -58.30 23.02
N LEU A 5 -6.27 -57.07 23.19
CA LEU A 5 -5.00 -56.62 22.63
C LEU A 5 -3.83 -57.36 23.25
N VAL A 6 -3.79 -57.52 24.58
CA VAL A 6 -2.72 -58.27 25.27
C VAL A 6 -2.70 -59.73 24.84
N ALA A 7 -3.88 -60.38 24.73
CA ALA A 7 -3.98 -61.76 24.24
C ALA A 7 -3.53 -61.90 22.78
N LEU A 8 -3.84 -60.93 21.92
CA LEU A 8 -3.39 -60.89 20.53
C LEU A 8 -1.87 -60.74 20.42
N PHE A 9 -1.26 -59.90 21.27
CA PHE A 9 0.20 -59.75 21.35
C PHE A 9 0.88 -61.02 21.87
N TRP A 10 0.29 -61.69 22.86
CA TRP A 10 0.80 -62.97 23.38
C TRP A 10 0.70 -64.11 22.36
N LEU A 11 -0.40 -64.21 21.62
CA LEU A 11 -0.58 -65.21 20.56
C LEU A 11 0.37 -64.96 19.37
N ARG A 12 0.63 -63.69 19.05
CA ARG A 12 1.63 -63.30 18.04
C ARG A 12 3.04 -63.71 18.46
N ASP A 13 3.42 -63.50 19.72
CA ASP A 13 4.75 -63.87 20.23
C ASP A 13 4.97 -65.39 20.23
N ILE A 14 3.96 -66.18 20.59
CA ILE A 14 4.05 -67.66 20.53
C ILE A 14 4.22 -68.14 19.08
N TRP A 15 3.59 -67.49 18.10
CA TRP A 15 3.74 -67.82 16.68
C TRP A 15 5.13 -67.45 16.12
N VAL A 16 5.70 -66.32 16.55
CA VAL A 16 7.02 -65.85 16.09
C VAL A 16 8.17 -66.66 16.69
N THR A 17 7.98 -67.26 17.87
CA THR A 17 9.01 -68.05 18.56
C THR A 17 9.15 -69.49 18.01
N SER A 18 8.31 -69.93 17.06
CA SER A 18 8.37 -71.28 16.48
C SER A 18 9.22 -71.42 15.21
N THR A 19 9.90 -70.36 14.76
CA THR A 19 10.91 -70.45 13.70
C THR A 19 12.30 -70.54 14.33
N GLN A 20 12.90 -71.74 14.26
CA GLN A 20 14.28 -72.02 14.68
C GLN A 20 15.26 -71.24 13.80
N VAL A 21 15.52 -69.99 14.18
CA VAL A 21 16.46 -69.11 13.51
C VAL A 21 17.68 -68.97 14.41
N GLN A 22 18.85 -69.33 13.90
CA GLN A 22 20.11 -69.11 14.61
C GLN A 22 20.64 -67.72 14.27
N PRO A 23 20.77 -66.80 15.26
CA PRO A 23 21.44 -65.53 15.03
C PRO A 23 22.94 -65.78 14.90
N VAL A 24 23.52 -65.42 13.77
CA VAL A 24 24.96 -65.53 13.52
C VAL A 24 25.55 -64.14 13.22
N PRO A 25 26.78 -63.85 13.70
CA PRO A 25 27.50 -62.63 13.33
C PRO A 25 27.65 -62.51 11.82
N TYR A 26 27.74 -61.27 11.33
CA TYR A 26 27.83 -60.99 9.89
C TYR A 26 29.09 -61.62 9.27
N SER A 27 30.20 -61.67 10.02
CA SER A 27 31.42 -62.35 9.62
C SER A 27 31.24 -63.86 9.38
N GLU A 28 30.44 -64.54 10.22
CA GLU A 28 30.17 -65.99 10.10
C GLU A 28 29.19 -66.28 8.96
N PHE A 29 28.22 -65.38 8.75
CA PHE A 29 27.37 -65.39 7.55
C PHE A 29 28.19 -65.31 6.26
N LEU A 30 29.18 -64.41 6.19
CA LEU A 30 30.09 -64.31 5.03
C LEU A 30 30.91 -65.59 4.82
N GLN A 31 31.38 -66.25 5.89
CA GLN A 31 32.09 -67.52 5.79
C GLN A 31 31.19 -68.64 5.25
N HIS A 32 29.94 -68.74 5.71
CA HIS A 32 28.96 -69.72 5.18
C HIS A 32 28.58 -69.44 3.72
N LEU A 33 28.55 -68.17 3.33
CA LEU A 33 28.35 -67.75 1.95
C LEU A 33 29.53 -68.15 1.04
N GLN A 34 30.77 -67.85 1.46
CA GLN A 34 31.99 -68.22 0.72
C GLN A 34 32.18 -69.75 0.61
N ALA A 35 31.80 -70.50 1.64
CA ALA A 35 31.85 -71.96 1.66
C ALA A 35 30.70 -72.63 0.85
N GLY A 36 29.80 -71.86 0.22
CA GLY A 36 28.74 -72.38 -0.65
C GLY A 36 27.60 -73.14 0.05
N LYS A 37 27.47 -73.01 1.38
CA LYS A 37 26.52 -73.79 2.22
C LYS A 37 25.08 -73.27 2.19
N LEU A 38 24.85 -72.05 1.68
CA LEU A 38 23.53 -71.39 1.64
C LEU A 38 22.82 -71.65 0.30
N GLU A 39 21.52 -71.92 0.35
CA GLU A 39 20.64 -72.15 -0.81
C GLU A 39 20.03 -70.84 -1.32
N SER A 40 19.50 -70.02 -0.42
CA SER A 40 18.87 -68.75 -0.76
C SER A 40 19.12 -67.70 0.32
N ILE A 41 19.18 -66.43 -0.10
CA ILE A 41 19.42 -65.26 0.75
C ILE A 41 18.31 -64.24 0.51
N ARG A 42 17.74 -63.71 1.60
CA ARG A 42 16.77 -62.61 1.58
C ARG A 42 17.36 -61.42 2.33
N ILE A 43 17.44 -60.27 1.67
CA ILE A 43 18.05 -59.05 2.23
C ILE A 43 16.94 -58.08 2.62
N GLY A 44 16.76 -57.87 3.93
CA GLY A 44 15.87 -56.87 4.49
C GLY A 44 16.56 -55.50 4.69
N SER A 45 15.81 -54.57 5.28
CA SER A 45 16.32 -53.23 5.62
C SER A 45 17.33 -53.26 6.77
N GLN A 46 17.14 -54.13 7.77
CA GLN A 46 18.02 -54.24 8.95
C GLN A 46 18.62 -55.65 9.16
N PHE A 47 18.02 -56.70 8.60
CA PHE A 47 18.48 -58.09 8.75
C PHE A 47 18.65 -58.78 7.39
N ILE A 48 19.56 -59.73 7.33
CA ILE A 48 19.77 -60.65 6.20
C ILE A 48 19.44 -62.06 6.68
N GLU A 49 18.56 -62.75 5.96
CA GLU A 49 18.18 -64.13 6.25
C GLU A 49 18.79 -65.07 5.19
N GLY A 50 19.40 -66.17 5.63
CA GLY A 50 19.92 -67.22 4.76
C GLY A 50 19.31 -68.59 5.10
N SER A 51 19.01 -69.41 4.10
CA SER A 51 18.60 -70.82 4.29
C SER A 51 19.73 -71.76 3.88
N PHE A 52 20.01 -72.80 4.66
CA PHE A 52 21.07 -73.79 4.35
C PHE A 52 20.61 -74.85 3.33
N LYS A 53 21.53 -75.36 2.49
CA LYS A 53 21.25 -76.43 1.51
C LYS A 53 21.00 -77.81 2.12
N ALA A 54 21.49 -78.05 3.34
CA ALA A 54 21.26 -79.25 4.12
C ALA A 54 21.12 -78.85 5.59
N PRO A 55 20.26 -79.50 6.39
CA PRO A 55 20.10 -79.18 7.80
C PRO A 55 21.45 -79.33 8.52
N GLN A 56 21.85 -78.29 9.26
CA GLN A 56 23.05 -78.35 10.10
C GLN A 56 22.85 -79.37 11.25
N PRO A 57 23.94 -79.91 11.83
CA PRO A 57 23.88 -80.89 12.92
C PRO A 57 23.00 -80.47 14.12
N ASP A 58 22.81 -79.16 14.32
CA ASP A 58 22.03 -78.57 15.41
C ASP A 58 20.55 -78.31 15.06
N GLY A 59 20.05 -78.82 13.92
CA GLY A 59 18.63 -78.74 13.52
C GLY A 59 18.18 -77.40 12.93
N HIS A 60 19.02 -76.37 12.96
CA HIS A 60 18.73 -75.06 12.39
C HIS A 60 18.71 -75.11 10.86
N THR A 61 17.61 -74.65 10.26
CA THR A 61 17.41 -74.58 8.80
C THR A 61 17.61 -73.18 8.23
N ARG A 62 17.67 -72.16 9.11
CA ARG A 62 17.78 -70.74 8.74
C ARG A 62 18.73 -70.00 9.66
N ILE A 63 19.51 -69.10 9.07
CA ILE A 63 20.37 -68.14 9.76
C ILE A 63 19.87 -66.72 9.54
N VAL A 64 20.00 -65.89 10.55
CA VAL A 64 19.74 -64.45 10.43
C VAL A 64 20.93 -63.69 10.97
N THR A 65 21.33 -62.65 10.25
CA THR A 65 22.39 -61.74 10.66
C THR A 65 21.96 -60.29 10.48
N THR A 66 22.44 -59.39 11.33
CA THR A 66 22.16 -57.96 11.21
C THR A 66 22.98 -57.36 10.07
N ARG A 67 22.33 -56.58 9.20
CA ARG A 67 22.94 -56.01 8.00
C ARG A 67 24.00 -54.97 8.38
N VAL A 68 25.22 -55.16 7.87
CA VAL A 68 26.31 -54.16 7.90
C VAL A 68 26.41 -53.49 6.53
N ALA A 69 26.79 -52.21 6.48
CA ALA A 69 26.94 -51.48 5.22
C ALA A 69 27.95 -52.18 4.28
N PRO A 70 27.66 -52.32 2.96
CA PRO A 70 28.48 -53.14 2.05
C PRO A 70 29.95 -52.73 1.96
N ASP A 71 30.23 -51.44 2.02
CA ASP A 71 31.59 -50.90 1.90
C ASP A 71 32.42 -51.17 3.16
N LEU A 72 31.82 -50.98 4.34
CA LEU A 72 32.42 -51.31 5.63
C LEU A 72 32.61 -52.82 5.80
N ALA A 73 31.66 -53.63 5.32
CA ALA A 73 31.77 -55.09 5.35
C ALA A 73 32.93 -55.61 4.49
N LYS A 74 33.23 -54.98 3.34
CA LYS A 74 34.38 -55.33 2.50
C LYS A 74 35.72 -55.00 3.16
N GLU A 75 35.79 -53.85 3.83
CA GLU A 75 37.00 -53.45 4.57
C GLU A 75 37.24 -54.37 5.78
N LEU A 76 36.21 -54.61 6.59
CA LEU A 76 36.32 -55.46 7.79
C LEU A 76 36.57 -56.93 7.46
N ALA A 77 36.12 -57.43 6.31
CA ALA A 77 36.40 -58.79 5.86
C ALA A 77 37.89 -59.04 5.52
N SER A 78 38.70 -57.99 5.35
CA SER A 78 40.15 -58.11 5.15
C SER A 78 40.93 -58.37 6.45
N TYR A 79 40.27 -58.21 7.61
CA TYR A 79 40.82 -58.46 8.93
C TYR A 79 40.16 -59.71 9.54
N ASP A 80 40.94 -60.56 10.24
CA ASP A 80 40.44 -61.79 10.87
C ASP A 80 39.73 -61.49 12.20
N VAL A 81 38.60 -60.77 12.13
CA VAL A 81 37.84 -60.29 13.30
C VAL A 81 36.35 -60.61 13.16
N ARG A 82 35.71 -60.98 14.27
CA ARG A 82 34.25 -61.21 14.36
C ARG A 82 33.53 -59.86 14.47
N PHE A 83 32.61 -59.57 13.53
CA PHE A 83 31.83 -58.33 13.53
C PHE A 83 30.35 -58.57 13.25
N GLU A 84 29.50 -57.73 13.86
CA GLU A 84 28.04 -57.81 13.82
C GLU A 84 27.44 -56.39 13.83
N GLY A 85 26.35 -56.17 13.09
CA GLY A 85 25.60 -54.92 13.18
C GLY A 85 24.74 -54.89 14.45
N VAL A 86 24.73 -53.77 15.17
CA VAL A 86 23.86 -53.57 16.34
C VAL A 86 22.72 -52.62 15.93
N VAL A 87 21.47 -53.05 16.10
CA VAL A 87 20.29 -52.18 15.92
C VAL A 87 19.98 -51.52 17.25
N GLU A 88 20.18 -50.20 17.36
CA GLU A 88 19.76 -49.45 18.54
C GLU A 88 18.23 -49.34 18.60
N ASN A 89 17.65 -49.69 19.74
CA ASN A 89 16.20 -49.68 19.92
C ASN A 89 15.74 -48.26 20.32
N THR A 90 15.39 -47.43 19.34
CA THR A 90 15.01 -46.01 19.58
C THR A 90 13.59 -45.85 20.14
N LEU A 91 12.78 -46.91 20.16
CA LEU A 91 11.35 -46.85 20.52
C LEU A 91 11.07 -46.18 21.88
N LEU A 92 11.85 -46.49 22.93
CA LEU A 92 11.63 -45.90 24.25
C LEU A 92 11.97 -44.39 24.25
N ARG A 93 13.06 -44.02 23.55
CA ARG A 93 13.50 -42.63 23.38
C ARG A 93 12.48 -41.84 22.57
N ASP A 94 11.99 -42.40 21.48
CA ASP A 94 11.01 -41.77 20.59
C ASP A 94 9.68 -41.58 21.31
N LEU A 95 9.21 -42.60 22.06
CA LEU A 95 7.99 -42.50 22.87
C LEU A 95 8.13 -41.44 23.97
N LEU A 96 9.23 -41.41 24.73
CA LEU A 96 9.46 -40.39 25.75
C LEU A 96 9.56 -38.99 25.15
N SER A 97 10.18 -38.86 23.98
CA SER A 97 10.36 -37.56 23.30
C SER A 97 9.03 -36.91 22.90
N TRP A 98 7.98 -37.70 22.67
CA TRP A 98 6.66 -37.18 22.34
C TRP A 98 5.76 -37.03 23.58
N VAL A 99 5.84 -37.98 24.52
CA VAL A 99 4.98 -37.99 25.72
C VAL A 99 5.37 -36.90 26.71
N VAL A 100 6.67 -36.66 26.92
CA VAL A 100 7.14 -35.68 27.92
C VAL A 100 6.72 -34.25 27.56
N PRO A 101 6.90 -33.73 26.32
CA PRO A 101 6.41 -32.41 25.94
C PRO A 101 4.89 -32.28 26.02
N ALA A 102 4.14 -33.31 25.62
CA ALA A 102 2.67 -33.29 25.68
C ALA A 102 2.14 -33.18 27.12
N LEU A 103 2.74 -33.93 28.06
CA LEU A 103 2.39 -33.85 29.48
C LEU A 103 2.80 -32.52 30.12
N MET A 104 3.96 -31.96 29.74
CA MET A 104 4.38 -30.63 30.18
C MET A 104 3.38 -29.54 29.74
N LEU A 105 2.94 -29.60 28.48
CA LEU A 105 1.99 -28.63 27.94
C LEU A 105 0.61 -28.74 28.60
N LEU A 106 0.14 -29.97 28.88
CA LEU A 106 -1.08 -30.20 29.67
C LEU A 106 -0.94 -29.69 31.12
N GLY A 107 0.22 -29.85 31.75
CA GLY A 107 0.51 -29.32 33.07
C GLY A 107 0.46 -27.79 33.13
N VAL A 108 1.08 -27.12 32.15
CA VAL A 108 1.04 -25.65 32.03
C VAL A 108 -0.39 -25.17 31.74
N TRP A 109 -1.10 -25.84 30.84
CA TRP A 109 -2.48 -25.46 30.49
C TRP A 109 -3.44 -25.58 31.67
N THR A 110 -3.33 -26.66 32.46
CA THR A 110 -4.15 -26.85 33.66
C THR A 110 -3.78 -25.87 34.77
N PHE A 111 -2.51 -25.49 34.91
CA PHE A 111 -2.07 -24.46 35.86
C PHE A 111 -2.59 -23.07 35.47
N ILE A 112 -2.50 -22.69 34.20
CA ILE A 112 -3.06 -21.42 33.67
C ILE A 112 -4.57 -21.41 33.81
N ALA A 113 -5.26 -22.49 33.42
CA ALA A 113 -6.72 -22.60 33.54
C ALA A 113 -7.18 -22.47 34.99
N LYS A 114 -6.50 -23.10 35.95
CA LYS A 114 -6.79 -22.97 37.38
C LYS A 114 -6.51 -21.55 37.91
N ARG A 115 -5.45 -20.90 37.42
CA ARG A 115 -5.10 -19.52 37.81
C ARG A 115 -6.09 -18.49 37.25
N MET A 116 -6.58 -18.67 36.03
CA MET A 116 -7.61 -17.81 35.43
C MET A 116 -8.99 -18.04 36.07
N ALA A 117 -9.34 -19.28 36.41
CA ALA A 117 -10.57 -19.59 37.13
C ALA A 117 -10.62 -19.00 38.56
N ALA A 118 -9.48 -18.92 39.25
CA ALA A 118 -9.38 -18.34 40.59
C ALA A 118 -9.46 -16.79 40.59
N GLN A 119 -9.27 -16.14 39.44
CA GLN A 119 -9.27 -14.68 39.30
C GLN A 119 -10.52 -14.19 38.53
N GLY A 120 -11.70 -14.73 38.83
CA GLY A 120 -13.01 -14.10 38.56
C GLY A 120 -13.34 -13.63 37.13
N GLY A 121 -12.55 -14.03 36.11
CA GLY A 121 -12.67 -13.52 34.75
C GLY A 121 -12.71 -14.68 33.75
N ILE A 122 -13.89 -14.88 33.15
CA ILE A 122 -14.11 -15.64 31.90
C ILE A 122 -13.75 -17.14 32.01
N GLY A 123 -14.35 -17.83 32.97
CA GLY A 123 -14.19 -19.28 33.19
C GLY A 123 -15.44 -20.11 32.90
N GLY A 124 -16.22 -19.75 31.88
CA GLY A 124 -17.46 -20.44 31.49
C GLY A 124 -17.40 -20.99 30.06
N MET A 125 -16.35 -21.72 29.69
CA MET A 125 -16.30 -22.47 28.42
C MET A 125 -15.71 -23.86 28.64
N GLY A 126 -16.46 -24.69 29.36
CA GLY A 126 -16.29 -26.14 29.34
C GLY A 126 -17.52 -26.75 28.65
N GLY A 127 -17.51 -26.82 27.32
CA GLY A 127 -18.59 -27.48 26.59
C GLY A 127 -18.63 -27.11 25.11
N LEU A 128 -18.90 -28.11 24.28
CA LEU A 128 -19.10 -28.11 22.82
C LEU A 128 -20.04 -27.02 22.24
N GLY A 129 -20.60 -26.12 23.06
CA GLY A 129 -21.51 -25.04 22.65
C GLY A 129 -20.85 -23.70 22.29
N GLY A 130 -19.55 -23.51 22.61
CA GLY A 130 -18.84 -22.25 22.31
C GLY A 130 -18.55 -22.01 20.82
N LEU A 131 -18.48 -23.08 20.00
CA LEU A 131 -18.22 -22.95 18.56
C LEU A 131 -19.41 -22.44 17.75
N LEU A 132 -20.64 -22.66 18.22
CA LEU A 132 -21.86 -22.26 17.50
C LEU A 132 -22.19 -20.76 17.63
N GLN A 133 -21.46 -20.02 18.48
CA GLN A 133 -21.71 -18.60 18.72
C GLN A 133 -20.78 -17.65 17.94
N VAL A 134 -19.84 -18.19 17.16
CA VAL A 134 -18.88 -17.43 16.33
C VAL A 134 -19.56 -16.66 15.18
N GLY A 135 -20.81 -16.99 14.84
CA GLY A 135 -21.56 -16.36 13.74
C GLY A 135 -22.42 -15.15 14.10
N LYS A 136 -22.56 -14.76 15.38
CA LYS A 136 -23.26 -13.52 15.77
C LYS A 136 -22.23 -12.49 16.19
N SER A 137 -21.74 -11.73 15.22
CA SER A 137 -20.84 -10.62 15.48
C SER A 137 -21.56 -9.57 16.35
N ARG A 138 -21.14 -9.44 17.61
CA ARG A 138 -21.45 -8.26 18.46
C ARG A 138 -20.58 -7.07 18.08
N ALA A 139 -20.39 -6.81 16.79
CA ALA A 139 -19.91 -5.51 16.36
C ALA A 139 -21.04 -4.51 16.67
N LYS A 140 -20.81 -3.61 17.63
CA LYS A 140 -21.70 -2.46 17.84
C LYS A 140 -21.64 -1.64 16.55
N LEU A 141 -22.61 -1.83 15.67
CA LEU A 141 -22.89 -0.91 14.58
C LEU A 141 -23.18 0.45 15.22
N HIS A 142 -22.22 1.36 15.11
CA HIS A 142 -22.37 2.73 15.60
C HIS A 142 -23.36 3.42 14.66
N SER A 143 -24.63 3.44 15.05
CA SER A 143 -25.61 4.34 14.46
C SER A 143 -25.44 5.71 15.10
N GLU A 144 -24.97 6.67 14.31
CA GLU A 144 -25.00 8.07 14.69
C GLU A 144 -26.39 8.62 14.35
N THR A 145 -27.16 8.99 15.38
CA THR A 145 -28.51 9.56 15.21
C THR A 145 -28.55 11.07 15.38
N ASP A 146 -27.55 11.67 16.03
CA ASP A 146 -27.40 13.11 16.23
C ASP A 146 -26.14 13.62 15.53
N ILE A 147 -26.25 13.85 14.22
CA ILE A 147 -25.14 14.30 13.37
C ILE A 147 -25.24 15.81 13.28
N GLN A 148 -24.30 16.52 13.91
CA GLN A 148 -24.26 17.99 13.90
C GLN A 148 -23.64 18.59 12.63
N VAL A 149 -23.01 17.76 11.80
CA VAL A 149 -22.33 18.19 10.58
C VAL A 149 -23.34 18.30 9.44
N THR A 150 -23.39 19.44 8.76
CA THR A 150 -24.26 19.67 7.59
C THR A 150 -23.44 20.07 6.36
N PHE A 151 -24.10 20.34 5.23
CA PHE A 151 -23.41 20.82 4.02
C PHE A 151 -22.72 22.18 4.19
N ASP A 152 -23.06 22.96 5.22
CA ASP A 152 -22.41 24.23 5.52
C ASP A 152 -20.99 24.05 6.10
N ASP A 153 -20.70 22.87 6.67
CA ASP A 153 -19.38 22.50 7.17
C ASP A 153 -18.47 21.93 6.08
N VAL A 154 -18.99 21.73 4.86
CA VAL A 154 -18.27 21.15 3.73
C VAL A 154 -18.12 22.19 2.63
N ALA A 155 -16.88 22.57 2.34
CA ALA A 155 -16.53 23.58 1.35
C ALA A 155 -15.65 23.02 0.22
N GLY A 156 -15.62 23.70 -0.92
CA GLY A 156 -14.74 23.39 -2.05
C GLY A 156 -15.13 22.17 -2.89
N VAL A 157 -16.34 21.62 -2.69
CA VAL A 157 -16.90 20.48 -3.44
C VAL A 157 -18.36 20.75 -3.81
N ASP A 158 -18.63 21.91 -4.40
CA ASP A 158 -19.99 22.42 -4.61
C ASP A 158 -20.79 21.59 -5.62
N GLU A 159 -20.13 21.06 -6.66
CA GLU A 159 -20.71 20.15 -7.64
C GLU A 159 -21.15 18.85 -6.97
N ALA A 160 -20.28 18.26 -6.14
CA ALA A 160 -20.61 17.04 -5.40
C ALA A 160 -21.76 17.27 -4.41
N LYS A 161 -21.80 18.44 -3.73
CA LYS A 161 -22.93 18.81 -2.87
C LYS A 161 -24.23 18.94 -3.66
N ALA A 162 -24.19 19.56 -4.84
CA ALA A 162 -25.37 19.71 -5.70
C ALA A 162 -25.95 18.34 -6.13
N GLU A 163 -25.09 17.40 -6.53
CA GLU A 163 -25.48 16.03 -6.87
C GLU A 163 -26.11 15.29 -5.69
N LEU A 164 -25.56 15.45 -4.47
CA LEU A 164 -26.09 14.78 -3.29
C LEU A 164 -27.37 15.44 -2.74
N ARG A 165 -27.60 16.74 -2.97
CA ARG A 165 -28.83 17.44 -2.55
C ARG A 165 -30.09 16.78 -3.10
N GLU A 166 -30.07 16.27 -4.32
CA GLU A 166 -31.22 15.55 -4.89
C GLU A 166 -31.59 14.32 -4.05
N SER A 167 -30.58 13.62 -3.54
CA SER A 167 -30.75 12.42 -2.74
C SER A 167 -31.20 12.77 -1.32
N VAL A 168 -30.70 13.88 -0.75
CA VAL A 168 -31.19 14.45 0.51
C VAL A 168 -32.67 14.84 0.42
N ASP A 169 -33.06 15.54 -0.65
CA ASP A 169 -34.43 16.01 -0.82
C ASP A 169 -35.41 14.83 -0.98
N PHE A 170 -34.98 13.75 -1.65
CA PHE A 170 -35.75 12.52 -1.71
C PHE A 170 -35.93 11.88 -0.33
N LEU A 171 -34.88 11.81 0.51
CA LEU A 171 -34.98 11.29 1.88
C LEU A 171 -35.93 12.12 2.73
N LYS A 172 -35.90 13.45 2.59
CA LYS A 172 -36.82 14.36 3.29
C LYS A 172 -38.26 14.24 2.80
N ASN A 173 -38.46 14.12 1.48
CA ASN A 173 -39.79 14.16 0.85
C ASN A 173 -40.01 13.05 -0.22
N PRO A 174 -40.03 11.75 0.15
CA PRO A 174 -40.09 10.66 -0.84
C PRO A 174 -41.32 10.72 -1.75
N LYS A 175 -42.47 11.15 -1.22
CA LYS A 175 -43.74 11.24 -1.96
C LYS A 175 -43.72 12.30 -3.06
N ALA A 176 -43.05 13.42 -2.83
CA ALA A 176 -43.02 14.52 -3.78
C ALA A 176 -42.16 14.16 -5.00
N TYR A 177 -40.99 13.56 -4.75
CA TYR A 177 -40.06 13.14 -5.79
C TYR A 177 -40.54 11.86 -6.50
N GLY A 178 -41.18 10.92 -5.79
CA GLY A 178 -41.75 9.71 -6.40
C GLY A 178 -43.02 9.93 -7.24
N ARG A 179 -43.67 11.11 -7.17
CA ARG A 179 -44.96 11.40 -7.86
C ARG A 179 -44.93 11.15 -9.37
N LEU A 180 -43.78 11.37 -10.00
CA LEU A 180 -43.58 11.22 -11.45
C LEU A 180 -42.93 9.88 -11.82
N GLY A 181 -42.83 8.93 -10.89
CA GLY A 181 -42.16 7.64 -11.10
C GLY A 181 -40.63 7.70 -11.01
N ALA A 182 -40.07 8.78 -10.43
CA ALA A 182 -38.64 8.81 -10.14
C ALA A 182 -38.33 7.84 -9.00
N HIS A 183 -37.25 7.08 -9.16
CA HIS A 183 -36.74 6.17 -8.16
C HIS A 183 -35.44 6.71 -7.58
N MET A 184 -35.22 6.43 -6.30
CA MET A 184 -33.97 6.80 -5.64
C MET A 184 -32.82 5.93 -6.16
N PRO A 185 -31.63 6.49 -6.44
CA PRO A 185 -30.44 5.67 -6.68
C PRO A 185 -30.18 4.80 -5.45
N LYS A 186 -29.99 3.50 -5.67
CA LYS A 186 -29.76 2.54 -4.59
C LYS A 186 -28.39 2.73 -3.95
N GLY A 187 -27.41 3.13 -4.76
CA GLY A 187 -26.02 3.28 -4.35
C GLY A 187 -25.34 4.47 -5.01
N ILE A 188 -24.67 5.28 -4.20
CA ILE A 188 -23.85 6.40 -4.64
C ILE A 188 -22.40 6.11 -4.29
N LEU A 189 -21.52 6.13 -5.29
CA LEU A 189 -20.09 5.97 -5.09
C LEU A 189 -19.40 7.34 -5.14
N LEU A 190 -18.83 7.75 -4.01
CA LEU A 190 -17.96 8.92 -3.89
C LEU A 190 -16.54 8.53 -4.32
N VAL A 191 -16.07 9.16 -5.39
CA VAL A 191 -14.79 8.81 -6.01
C VAL A 191 -13.87 10.02 -5.97
N GLY A 192 -12.63 9.85 -5.51
CA GLY A 192 -11.64 10.91 -5.63
C GLY A 192 -10.41 10.69 -4.76
N PRO A 193 -9.40 11.56 -4.82
CA PRO A 193 -8.16 11.44 -4.07
C PRO A 193 -8.37 11.35 -2.55
N PRO A 194 -7.44 10.78 -1.78
CA PRO A 194 -7.53 10.81 -0.32
C PRO A 194 -7.51 12.25 0.21
N GLY A 195 -8.21 12.49 1.32
CA GLY A 195 -8.23 13.79 1.97
C GLY A 195 -9.14 14.85 1.34
N THR A 196 -9.93 14.52 0.31
CA THR A 196 -10.92 15.45 -0.28
C THR A 196 -12.23 15.57 0.48
N GLY A 197 -12.36 14.90 1.63
CA GLY A 197 -13.53 15.03 2.50
C GLY A 197 -14.71 14.11 2.16
N LYS A 198 -14.50 12.99 1.45
CA LYS A 198 -15.56 12.02 1.12
C LYS A 198 -16.36 11.55 2.34
N THR A 199 -15.69 11.13 3.41
CA THR A 199 -16.33 10.71 4.67
C THR A 199 -17.09 11.87 5.34
N LEU A 200 -16.53 13.08 5.29
CA LEU A 200 -17.17 14.28 5.83
C LEU A 200 -18.44 14.63 5.04
N LEU A 201 -18.38 14.55 3.71
CA LEU A 201 -19.50 14.81 2.80
C LEU A 201 -20.63 13.79 3.00
N ALA A 202 -20.31 12.51 3.20
CA ALA A 202 -21.30 11.48 3.50
C ALA A 202 -22.00 11.72 4.85
N ARG A 203 -21.24 12.13 5.89
CA ARG A 203 -21.82 12.52 7.18
C ARG A 203 -22.69 13.77 7.07
N ALA A 204 -22.22 14.78 6.34
CA ALA A 204 -22.97 16.00 6.07
C ALA A 204 -24.29 15.74 5.34
N MET A 205 -24.31 14.79 4.39
CA MET A 205 -25.54 14.36 3.71
C MET A 205 -26.57 13.79 4.70
N ALA A 206 -26.12 12.98 5.67
CA ALA A 206 -27.00 12.40 6.68
C ALA A 206 -27.50 13.45 7.69
N GLY A 207 -26.64 14.35 8.14
CA GLY A 207 -27.03 15.47 9.00
C GLY A 207 -28.00 16.42 8.30
N GLU A 208 -27.77 16.72 7.02
CA GLU A 208 -28.68 17.52 6.21
C GLU A 208 -30.05 16.83 6.05
N ALA A 209 -30.07 15.52 5.78
CA ALA A 209 -31.30 14.73 5.66
C ALA A 209 -32.02 14.47 7.00
N GLY A 210 -31.31 14.58 8.13
CA GLY A 210 -31.84 14.30 9.46
C GLY A 210 -32.16 12.81 9.68
N VAL A 211 -31.37 11.92 9.08
CA VAL A 211 -31.58 10.46 9.13
C VAL A 211 -30.43 9.75 9.85
N PRO A 212 -30.64 8.55 10.43
CA PRO A 212 -29.57 7.75 11.02
C PRO A 212 -28.46 7.44 10.01
N PHE A 213 -27.21 7.48 10.49
CA PHE A 213 -26.01 7.17 9.69
C PHE A 213 -25.28 5.96 10.26
N PHE A 214 -25.14 4.93 9.43
CA PHE A 214 -24.38 3.72 9.74
C PHE A 214 -23.04 3.79 9.00
N SER A 215 -21.93 3.93 9.72
CA SER A 215 -20.59 3.98 9.13
C SER A 215 -19.86 2.66 9.36
N ILE A 216 -19.25 2.12 8.30
CA ILE A 216 -18.37 0.96 8.38
C ILE A 216 -17.20 1.11 7.40
N THR A 217 -16.02 0.61 7.76
CA THR A 217 -14.86 0.59 6.85
C THR A 217 -14.82 -0.74 6.10
N GLY A 218 -14.51 -0.74 4.80
CA GLY A 218 -14.45 -1.94 3.96
C GLY A 218 -13.47 -3.00 4.49
N SER A 219 -12.39 -2.57 5.14
CA SER A 219 -11.40 -3.42 5.78
C SER A 219 -11.95 -4.24 6.95
N GLU A 220 -13.02 -3.78 7.61
CA GLU A 220 -13.68 -4.50 8.72
C GLU A 220 -14.41 -5.78 8.28
N PHE A 221 -14.65 -5.92 6.99
CA PHE A 221 -15.31 -7.08 6.41
C PHE A 221 -14.34 -8.15 5.93
N VAL A 222 -13.03 -7.86 5.94
CA VAL A 222 -11.97 -8.78 5.55
C VAL A 222 -11.41 -9.43 6.81
N GLU A 223 -11.77 -10.69 7.04
CA GLU A 223 -11.40 -11.43 8.25
C GLU A 223 -10.72 -12.77 7.91
N MET A 224 -9.99 -13.34 8.88
CA MET A 224 -9.33 -14.65 8.69
C MET A 224 -10.32 -15.83 8.60
N PHE A 225 -11.57 -15.62 9.02
CA PHE A 225 -12.59 -16.66 9.08
C PHE A 225 -13.59 -16.53 7.95
N VAL A 226 -13.67 -17.56 7.10
CA VAL A 226 -14.60 -17.63 5.97
C VAL A 226 -16.04 -17.46 6.44
N GLY A 227 -16.78 -16.56 5.77
CA GLY A 227 -18.19 -16.32 6.02
C GLY A 227 -18.52 -15.30 7.12
N VAL A 228 -17.54 -14.86 7.93
CA VAL A 228 -17.76 -13.82 8.95
C VAL A 228 -18.08 -12.47 8.31
N GLY A 229 -17.36 -12.09 7.24
CA GLY A 229 -17.64 -10.87 6.49
C GLY A 229 -19.05 -10.86 5.90
N ALA A 230 -19.45 -11.95 5.23
CA ALA A 230 -20.81 -12.11 4.68
C ALA A 230 -21.92 -12.03 5.75
N ALA A 231 -21.72 -12.61 6.94
CA ALA A 231 -22.68 -12.48 8.04
C ALA A 231 -22.80 -11.03 8.51
N ARG A 232 -21.68 -10.30 8.62
CA ARG A 232 -21.67 -8.88 9.02
C ARG A 232 -22.40 -8.00 8.00
N VAL A 233 -22.27 -8.28 6.71
CA VAL A 233 -23.03 -7.59 5.65
C VAL A 233 -24.54 -7.79 5.85
N ARG A 234 -25.00 -9.03 6.11
CA ARG A 234 -26.43 -9.29 6.36
C ARG A 234 -26.94 -8.53 7.59
N ASP A 235 -26.20 -8.60 8.70
CA ASP A 235 -26.56 -7.94 9.95
C ASP A 235 -26.65 -6.40 9.78
N LEU A 236 -25.73 -5.79 9.01
CA LEU A 236 -25.77 -4.37 8.66
C LEU A 236 -27.06 -4.00 7.94
N PHE A 237 -27.41 -4.75 6.89
CA PHE A 237 -28.59 -4.49 6.08
C PHE A 237 -29.90 -4.78 6.83
N GLU A 238 -29.92 -5.75 7.73
CA GLU A 238 -31.08 -5.99 8.62
C GLU A 238 -31.31 -4.81 9.58
N GLN A 239 -30.25 -4.30 10.20
CA GLN A 239 -30.35 -3.15 11.12
C GLN A 239 -30.71 -1.85 10.40
N ALA A 240 -30.16 -1.62 9.21
CA ALA A 240 -30.49 -0.48 8.38
C ALA A 240 -31.96 -0.48 7.95
N ARG A 241 -32.49 -1.66 7.55
CA ARG A 241 -33.92 -1.83 7.22
C ARG A 241 -34.83 -1.52 8.42
N ALA A 242 -34.45 -1.93 9.62
CA ALA A 242 -35.20 -1.64 10.84
C ALA A 242 -35.20 -0.15 11.21
N SER A 243 -34.21 0.61 10.71
CA SER A 243 -34.00 2.03 11.03
C SER A 243 -34.28 2.96 9.85
N ALA A 244 -34.98 2.47 8.81
CA ALA A 244 -35.26 3.25 7.61
C ALA A 244 -36.27 4.38 7.88
N PRO A 245 -36.12 5.58 7.26
CA PRO A 245 -35.09 5.94 6.28
C PRO A 245 -33.72 6.17 6.93
N CYS A 246 -32.65 5.67 6.32
CA CYS A 246 -31.28 5.81 6.83
C CYS A 246 -30.23 5.78 5.71
N ILE A 247 -29.00 6.15 6.06
CA ILE A 247 -27.83 6.07 5.18
C ILE A 247 -26.84 5.04 5.71
N ILE A 248 -26.40 4.13 4.83
CA ILE A 248 -25.28 3.22 5.07
C ILE A 248 -24.07 3.80 4.35
N PHE A 249 -22.97 4.06 5.06
CA PHE A 249 -21.70 4.51 4.50
C PHE A 249 -20.63 3.44 4.62
N ILE A 250 -20.05 3.06 3.49
CA ILE A 250 -18.93 2.11 3.38
C ILE A 250 -17.68 2.86 2.93
N ASP A 251 -16.76 3.15 3.84
CA ASP A 251 -15.46 3.74 3.48
C ASP A 251 -14.50 2.68 2.93
N GLU A 252 -13.50 3.07 2.15
CA GLU A 252 -12.50 2.16 1.55
C GLU A 252 -13.13 0.93 0.87
N LEU A 253 -14.13 1.14 0.00
CA LEU A 253 -14.83 0.07 -0.70
C LEU A 253 -13.86 -0.85 -1.48
N ASP A 254 -12.72 -0.33 -1.91
CA ASP A 254 -11.66 -1.06 -2.61
C ASP A 254 -11.02 -2.19 -1.79
N ALA A 255 -11.15 -2.19 -0.47
CA ALA A 255 -10.74 -3.32 0.37
C ALA A 255 -11.57 -4.59 0.09
N LEU A 256 -12.86 -4.41 -0.25
CA LEU A 256 -13.82 -5.49 -0.54
C LEU A 256 -14.05 -5.70 -2.02
N GLY A 257 -14.13 -4.61 -2.76
CA GLY A 257 -14.61 -4.60 -4.13
C GLY A 257 -13.55 -4.91 -5.16
N ARG A 258 -12.35 -5.38 -4.79
CA ARG A 258 -11.26 -5.55 -5.75
C ARG A 258 -11.61 -6.60 -6.82
N ALA A 259 -11.45 -6.22 -8.09
CA ALA A 259 -11.67 -7.09 -9.24
C ALA A 259 -10.78 -8.35 -9.15
N ARG A 260 -11.36 -9.49 -9.58
CA ARG A 260 -10.74 -10.82 -9.50
C ARG A 260 -9.33 -10.83 -10.08
N GLY A 261 -8.36 -11.24 -9.28
CA GLY A 261 -7.02 -11.56 -9.76
C GLY A 261 -6.98 -13.03 -10.20
N VAL A 262 -6.74 -13.30 -11.48
CA VAL A 262 -6.42 -14.66 -11.96
C VAL A 262 -4.97 -14.97 -11.56
N GLY A 263 -4.75 -15.24 -10.28
CA GLY A 263 -3.47 -15.71 -9.74
C GLY A 263 -3.62 -17.14 -9.23
N PRO A 264 -2.83 -18.11 -9.71
CA PRO A 264 -2.86 -19.46 -9.15
C PRO A 264 -2.21 -19.45 -7.77
N MET A 265 -2.87 -20.08 -6.79
CA MET A 265 -2.38 -20.34 -5.42
C MET A 265 -2.40 -19.19 -4.39
N SER A 266 -3.59 -18.78 -3.93
CA SER A 266 -3.73 -18.33 -2.54
C SER A 266 -5.18 -18.40 -2.09
N GLY A 267 -5.49 -19.20 -1.07
CA GLY A 267 -6.84 -19.38 -0.49
C GLY A 267 -7.39 -18.17 0.27
N GLY A 268 -6.86 -16.97 0.03
CA GLY A 268 -7.37 -15.70 0.57
C GLY A 268 -8.40 -14.98 -0.33
N HIS A 269 -8.63 -15.47 -1.56
CA HIS A 269 -9.63 -14.88 -2.46
C HIS A 269 -11.07 -15.27 -2.08
N ASP A 270 -11.29 -16.48 -1.55
CA ASP A 270 -12.63 -17.03 -1.34
C ASP A 270 -13.47 -16.23 -0.32
N GLU A 271 -12.84 -15.68 0.73
CA GLU A 271 -13.54 -14.92 1.78
C GLU A 271 -14.00 -13.55 1.27
N LYS A 272 -13.11 -12.81 0.59
CA LYS A 272 -13.42 -11.51 -0.01
C LYS A 272 -14.50 -11.64 -1.06
N GLU A 273 -14.41 -12.65 -1.92
CA GLU A 273 -15.39 -12.91 -2.95
C GLU A 273 -16.76 -13.26 -2.35
N GLN A 274 -16.80 -14.08 -1.30
CA GLN A 274 -18.05 -14.42 -0.63
C GLN A 274 -18.70 -13.17 -0.01
N THR A 275 -17.92 -12.32 0.65
CA THR A 275 -18.42 -11.11 1.28
C THR A 275 -18.89 -10.08 0.24
N LEU A 276 -18.16 -9.91 -0.87
CA LEU A 276 -18.57 -9.07 -1.99
C LEU A 276 -19.88 -9.56 -2.62
N ASN A 277 -19.99 -10.86 -2.91
CA ASN A 277 -21.22 -11.43 -3.47
C ASN A 277 -22.41 -11.27 -2.53
N GLN A 278 -22.19 -11.34 -1.21
CA GLN A 278 -23.25 -11.06 -0.25
C GLN A 278 -23.69 -9.59 -0.28
N LEU A 279 -22.75 -8.64 -0.39
CA LEU A 279 -23.08 -7.23 -0.55
C LEU A 279 -23.91 -7.00 -1.81
N LEU A 280 -23.51 -7.59 -2.94
CA LEU A 280 -24.25 -7.51 -4.20
C LEU A 280 -25.67 -8.10 -4.06
N ALA A 281 -25.80 -9.25 -3.39
CA ALA A 281 -27.09 -9.89 -3.16
C ALA A 281 -28.02 -9.04 -2.27
N GLU A 282 -27.50 -8.41 -1.22
CA GLU A 282 -28.29 -7.47 -0.41
C GLU A 282 -28.71 -6.25 -1.25
N MET A 283 -27.80 -5.67 -2.07
CA MET A 283 -28.10 -4.52 -2.94
C MET A 283 -29.20 -4.81 -3.98
N ASP A 284 -29.14 -5.98 -4.61
CA ASP A 284 -30.14 -6.41 -5.59
C ASP A 284 -31.48 -6.72 -4.89
N GLY A 285 -31.44 -7.18 -3.63
CA GLY A 285 -32.58 -7.67 -2.86
C GLY A 285 -33.48 -6.63 -2.19
N PHE A 286 -33.06 -5.38 -2.03
CA PHE A 286 -33.89 -4.35 -1.37
C PHE A 286 -34.63 -3.43 -2.37
N ASP A 287 -35.84 -3.01 -1.99
CA ASP A 287 -36.66 -2.07 -2.76
C ASP A 287 -36.22 -0.63 -2.47
N ALA A 288 -35.96 0.15 -3.52
CA ALA A 288 -35.60 1.57 -3.41
C ALA A 288 -36.68 2.40 -2.71
N SER A 289 -37.92 1.90 -2.64
CA SER A 289 -39.02 2.55 -1.90
C SER A 289 -38.84 2.55 -0.38
N THR A 290 -37.97 1.69 0.17
CA THR A 290 -37.75 1.56 1.62
C THR A 290 -36.97 2.72 2.24
N GLY A 291 -36.38 3.62 1.43
CA GLY A 291 -35.68 4.81 1.92
C GLY A 291 -34.31 4.53 2.55
N VAL A 292 -33.67 3.42 2.17
CA VAL A 292 -32.28 3.10 2.53
C VAL A 292 -31.37 3.48 1.37
N VAL A 293 -30.34 4.29 1.65
CA VAL A 293 -29.35 4.71 0.64
C VAL A 293 -27.98 4.21 1.03
N ILE A 294 -27.28 3.62 0.07
CA ILE A 294 -25.90 3.17 0.27
C ILE A 294 -24.96 4.21 -0.32
N LEU A 295 -24.11 4.80 0.51
CA LEU A 295 -22.97 5.58 0.08
C LEU A 295 -21.71 4.74 0.24
N ALA A 296 -20.82 4.79 -0.72
CA ALA A 296 -19.50 4.21 -0.58
C ALA A 296 -18.43 5.21 -1.01
N ALA A 297 -17.25 5.14 -0.41
CA ALA A 297 -16.11 5.95 -0.81
C ALA A 297 -14.96 5.07 -1.29
N THR A 298 -14.26 5.52 -2.32
CA THR A 298 -13.00 4.90 -2.76
C THR A 298 -12.02 5.95 -3.26
N ASN A 299 -10.73 5.66 -3.06
CA ASN A 299 -9.64 6.40 -3.68
C ASN A 299 -9.19 5.77 -5.01
N ARG A 300 -9.72 4.57 -5.32
CA ARG A 300 -9.24 3.70 -6.39
C ARG A 300 -10.41 3.03 -7.13
N PRO A 301 -11.23 3.79 -7.87
CA PRO A 301 -12.34 3.23 -8.62
C PRO A 301 -11.89 2.17 -9.64
N GLU A 302 -10.66 2.27 -10.15
CA GLU A 302 -10.13 1.44 -11.23
C GLU A 302 -9.92 -0.03 -10.83
N ILE A 303 -9.75 -0.31 -9.53
CA ILE A 303 -9.59 -1.67 -9.03
C ILE A 303 -10.90 -2.32 -8.61
N LEU A 304 -12.02 -1.59 -8.64
CA LEU A 304 -13.32 -2.12 -8.26
C LEU A 304 -13.87 -3.10 -9.30
N ASP A 305 -14.58 -4.12 -8.83
CA ASP A 305 -15.31 -5.08 -9.66
C ASP A 305 -16.41 -4.33 -10.41
N ALA A 306 -16.42 -4.45 -11.74
CA ALA A 306 -17.42 -3.83 -12.61
C ALA A 306 -18.85 -4.24 -12.25
N ALA A 307 -19.05 -5.37 -11.55
CA ALA A 307 -20.33 -5.78 -11.02
C ALA A 307 -20.91 -4.76 -10.02
N LEU A 308 -20.09 -4.08 -9.22
CA LEU A 308 -20.53 -3.04 -8.27
C LEU A 308 -21.10 -1.81 -8.97
N LEU A 309 -20.58 -1.48 -10.17
CA LEU A 309 -20.91 -0.28 -10.94
C LEU A 309 -22.10 -0.46 -11.88
N ARG A 310 -22.79 -1.62 -11.85
CA ARG A 310 -23.95 -1.89 -12.70
C ARG A 310 -25.19 -1.16 -12.18
N ALA A 311 -26.11 -0.85 -13.09
CA ALA A 311 -27.40 -0.24 -12.77
C ALA A 311 -28.13 -1.03 -11.67
N GLY A 312 -28.68 -0.33 -10.68
CA GLY A 312 -29.32 -0.93 -9.51
C GLY A 312 -28.38 -1.23 -8.34
N ARG A 313 -27.08 -0.94 -8.48
CA ARG A 313 -26.07 -1.04 -7.40
C ARG A 313 -25.48 0.34 -7.13
N PHE A 314 -24.20 0.58 -7.43
CA PHE A 314 -23.61 1.93 -7.43
C PHE A 314 -23.82 2.57 -8.80
N ASP A 315 -25.07 2.97 -9.06
CA ASP A 315 -25.50 3.53 -10.34
C ASP A 315 -25.18 5.02 -10.48
N ARG A 316 -24.96 5.74 -9.37
CA ARG A 316 -24.49 7.13 -9.37
C ARG A 316 -23.04 7.20 -8.89
N GLN A 317 -22.18 7.85 -9.66
CA GLN A 317 -20.80 8.14 -9.28
C GLN A 317 -20.65 9.66 -9.13
N VAL A 318 -20.19 10.09 -7.97
CA VAL A 318 -19.97 11.50 -7.66
C VAL A 318 -18.48 11.71 -7.48
N LEU A 319 -17.90 12.52 -8.37
CA LEU A 319 -16.49 12.89 -8.30
C LEU A 319 -16.28 13.93 -7.20
N VAL A 320 -15.38 13.63 -6.27
CA VAL A 320 -14.95 14.51 -5.18
C VAL A 320 -13.46 14.79 -5.35
N ASP A 321 -13.16 15.70 -6.27
CA ASP A 321 -11.79 16.06 -6.61
C ASP A 321 -11.20 17.08 -5.64
N ARG A 322 -9.92 17.41 -5.83
CA ARG A 322 -9.24 18.46 -5.09
C ARG A 322 -9.90 19.82 -5.38
N PRO A 323 -10.05 20.68 -4.36
CA PRO A 323 -10.63 21.99 -4.55
C PRO A 323 -9.73 22.90 -5.41
N ASP A 324 -10.37 23.73 -6.23
CA ASP A 324 -9.73 24.83 -6.94
C ASP A 324 -9.30 25.93 -5.95
N ARG A 325 -8.62 26.98 -6.44
CA ARG A 325 -8.20 28.09 -5.57
C ARG A 325 -9.33 28.69 -4.73
N ARG A 326 -10.53 28.85 -5.30
CA ARG A 326 -11.69 29.41 -4.56
C ARG A 326 -12.17 28.44 -3.49
N GLY A 327 -12.34 27.17 -3.85
CA GLY A 327 -12.69 26.09 -2.94
C GLY A 327 -11.67 25.93 -1.80
N ARG A 328 -10.36 26.08 -2.07
CA ARG A 328 -9.32 26.09 -1.02
C ARG A 328 -9.53 27.24 -0.05
N ALA A 329 -9.83 28.44 -0.54
CA ALA A 329 -10.14 29.58 0.30
C ALA A 329 -11.39 29.34 1.16
N ASP A 330 -12.43 28.72 0.61
CA ASP A 330 -13.66 28.38 1.36
C ASP A 330 -13.39 27.31 2.44
N VAL A 331 -12.62 26.27 2.12
CA VAL A 331 -12.18 25.27 3.10
C VAL A 331 -11.37 25.94 4.22
N LEU A 332 -10.43 26.82 3.87
CA LEU A 332 -9.66 27.60 4.86
C LEU A 332 -10.58 28.44 5.75
N ARG A 333 -11.59 29.12 5.20
CA ARG A 333 -12.58 29.89 5.98
C ARG A 333 -13.32 29.03 7.00
N VAL A 334 -13.63 27.77 6.68
CA VAL A 334 -14.25 26.82 7.64
C VAL A 334 -13.27 26.50 8.78
N HIS A 335 -12.01 26.21 8.47
CA HIS A 335 -11.01 25.86 9.49
C HIS A 335 -10.52 27.06 10.30
N PHE A 336 -10.50 28.26 9.73
CA PHE A 336 -10.12 29.51 10.39
C PHE A 336 -11.05 29.85 11.56
N LYS A 337 -12.33 29.43 11.52
CA LYS A 337 -13.27 29.61 12.65
C LYS A 337 -12.81 28.92 13.95
N LYS A 338 -11.89 27.95 13.86
CA LYS A 338 -11.39 27.15 15.00
C LYS A 338 -10.10 27.72 15.61
N VAL A 339 -9.52 28.77 15.03
CA VAL A 339 -8.20 29.29 15.41
C VAL A 339 -8.23 30.81 15.53
N THR A 340 -7.49 31.35 16.51
CA THR A 340 -7.32 32.80 16.66
C THR A 340 -6.30 33.32 15.65
N LEU A 341 -6.76 34.13 14.69
CA LEU A 341 -5.94 34.69 13.62
C LEU A 341 -5.62 36.16 13.87
N ASP A 342 -4.45 36.59 13.40
CA ASP A 342 -4.09 37.99 13.30
C ASP A 342 -4.84 38.67 12.13
N HIS A 343 -4.96 39.99 12.18
CA HIS A 343 -5.75 40.79 11.24
C HIS A 343 -5.22 40.79 9.80
N ASP A 344 -3.96 40.40 9.61
CA ASP A 344 -3.29 40.34 8.31
C ASP A 344 -3.55 39.03 7.55
N VAL A 345 -4.15 38.03 8.20
CA VAL A 345 -4.38 36.71 7.61
C VAL A 345 -5.59 36.73 6.68
N ASN A 346 -5.34 36.46 5.39
CA ASN A 346 -6.38 36.34 4.37
C ASN A 346 -6.39 34.93 3.75
N ALA A 347 -7.56 34.29 3.75
CA ALA A 347 -7.76 32.95 3.20
C ALA A 347 -7.40 32.85 1.70
N ASP A 348 -7.67 33.87 0.90
CA ASP A 348 -7.35 33.90 -0.54
C ASP A 348 -5.84 33.96 -0.79
N THR A 349 -5.10 34.62 0.12
CA THR A 349 -3.63 34.66 0.08
C THR A 349 -3.05 33.29 0.45
N VAL A 350 -3.57 32.64 1.51
CA VAL A 350 -3.11 31.30 1.92
C VAL A 350 -3.50 30.24 0.87
N ALA A 351 -4.66 30.35 0.22
CA ALA A 351 -5.07 29.46 -0.87
C ALA A 351 -4.16 29.55 -2.11
N ALA A 352 -3.54 30.71 -2.35
CA ALA A 352 -2.54 30.90 -3.40
C ALA A 352 -1.20 30.24 -3.06
N LEU A 353 -0.89 30.04 -1.77
CA LEU A 353 0.32 29.34 -1.32
C LEU A 353 0.18 27.82 -1.36
N THR A 354 -1.03 27.29 -1.56
CA THR A 354 -1.35 25.86 -1.39
C THR A 354 -1.90 25.19 -2.66
N PRO A 355 -1.30 25.40 -3.85
CA PRO A 355 -1.77 24.76 -5.07
C PRO A 355 -1.75 23.24 -4.93
N GLY A 356 -2.84 22.59 -5.32
CA GLY A 356 -2.98 21.13 -5.29
C GLY A 356 -3.21 20.51 -3.91
N PHE A 357 -3.34 21.30 -2.85
CA PHE A 357 -3.68 20.78 -1.50
C PHE A 357 -5.12 20.27 -1.47
N ALA A 358 -5.34 19.11 -0.86
CA ALA A 358 -6.68 18.61 -0.55
C ALA A 358 -7.23 19.25 0.74
N GLY A 359 -8.52 19.06 1.02
CA GLY A 359 -9.15 19.62 2.23
C GLY A 359 -8.48 19.19 3.53
N ALA A 360 -8.04 17.93 3.63
CA ALA A 360 -7.28 17.44 4.78
C ALA A 360 -5.90 18.09 4.90
N ASP A 361 -5.23 18.38 3.79
CA ASP A 361 -3.94 19.07 3.79
C ASP A 361 -4.09 20.52 4.28
N LEU A 362 -5.17 21.19 3.89
CA LEU A 362 -5.50 22.53 4.38
C LEU A 362 -5.85 22.54 5.87
N ALA A 363 -6.61 21.55 6.34
CA ALA A 363 -6.88 21.38 7.77
C ALA A 363 -5.58 21.19 8.57
N ASN A 364 -4.67 20.35 8.04
CA ASN A 364 -3.35 20.14 8.64
C ASN A 364 -2.50 21.41 8.61
N LEU A 365 -2.54 22.18 7.51
CA LEU A 365 -1.84 23.46 7.40
C LEU A 365 -2.25 24.45 8.48
N VAL A 366 -3.56 24.60 8.71
CA VAL A 366 -4.08 25.49 9.76
C VAL A 366 -3.60 25.04 11.14
N ASN A 367 -3.59 23.73 11.40
CA ASN A 367 -3.09 23.17 12.65
C ASN A 367 -1.59 23.38 12.84
N GLU A 368 -0.77 23.15 11.80
CA GLU A 368 0.68 23.37 11.84
C GLU A 368 1.01 24.85 12.04
N ALA A 369 0.29 25.77 11.39
CA ALA A 369 0.45 27.21 11.61
C ALA A 369 0.15 27.60 13.07
N ALA A 370 -0.91 27.04 13.66
CA ALA A 370 -1.24 27.26 15.07
C ALA A 370 -0.17 26.70 16.03
N LEU A 371 0.40 25.53 15.73
CA LEU A 371 1.51 24.96 16.50
C LEU A 371 2.77 25.81 16.41
N LEU A 372 3.09 26.37 15.23
CA LEU A 372 4.21 27.28 15.06
C LEU A 372 4.01 28.59 15.83
N ALA A 373 2.82 29.19 15.76
CA ALA A 373 2.46 30.36 16.54
C ALA A 373 2.59 30.11 18.05
N THR A 374 2.15 28.94 18.51
CA THR A 374 2.27 28.51 19.91
C THR A 374 3.74 28.38 20.33
N ARG A 375 4.59 27.80 19.47
CA ARG A 375 6.03 27.66 19.74
C ARG A 375 6.75 29.00 19.87
N ARG A 376 6.31 30.05 19.17
CA ARG A 376 6.82 31.41 19.33
C ARG A 376 6.17 32.19 20.48
N ASN A 377 5.29 31.55 21.28
CA ASN A 377 4.51 32.15 22.35
C ASN A 377 3.69 33.38 21.89
N ALA A 378 3.05 33.27 20.72
CA ALA A 378 2.20 34.34 20.20
C ALA A 378 0.73 34.17 20.58
N ASP A 379 0.02 35.29 20.69
CA ASP A 379 -1.41 35.32 21.04
C ASP A 379 -2.34 34.99 19.86
N ALA A 380 -1.85 35.16 18.62
CA ALA A 380 -2.60 34.91 17.40
C ALA A 380 -1.68 34.36 16.28
N VAL A 381 -2.25 33.56 15.38
CA VAL A 381 -1.56 33.00 14.20
C VAL A 381 -1.47 34.06 13.11
N ALA A 382 -0.27 34.31 12.60
CA ALA A 382 0.02 35.33 11.60
C ALA A 382 0.40 34.72 10.24
N MET A 383 0.45 35.54 9.18
CA MET A 383 0.79 35.06 7.83
C MET A 383 2.18 34.39 7.73
N VAL A 384 3.11 34.78 8.61
CA VAL A 384 4.44 34.16 8.70
C VAL A 384 4.36 32.70 9.14
N ASP A 385 3.41 32.34 10.02
CA ASP A 385 3.23 30.97 10.49
C ASP A 385 2.65 30.08 9.38
N PHE A 386 1.70 30.60 8.60
CA PHE A 386 1.17 29.89 7.42
C PHE A 386 2.25 29.65 6.37
N THR A 387 3.08 30.65 6.09
CA THR A 387 4.19 30.51 5.13
C THR A 387 5.18 29.44 5.61
N ALA A 388 5.56 29.48 6.89
CA ALA A 388 6.44 28.47 7.47
C ALA A 388 5.80 27.06 7.52
N ALA A 389 4.50 26.96 7.76
CA ALA A 389 3.76 25.70 7.77
C ALA A 389 3.65 25.09 6.36
N VAL A 390 3.40 25.89 5.32
CA VAL A 390 3.45 25.42 3.92
C VAL A 390 4.83 24.86 3.60
N GLU A 391 5.90 25.59 3.95
CA GLU A 391 7.28 25.11 3.74
C GLU A 391 7.56 23.80 4.46
N ARG A 392 7.06 23.65 5.69
CA ARG A 392 7.21 22.43 6.48
C ARG A 392 6.45 21.26 5.86
N ILE A 393 5.25 21.47 5.34
CA ILE A 393 4.44 20.42 4.69
C ILE A 393 5.06 20.01 3.35
N VAL A 394 5.51 20.97 2.54
CA VAL A 394 6.04 20.72 1.20
C VAL A 394 7.49 20.22 1.22
N ALA A 395 8.38 20.89 1.96
CA ALA A 395 9.82 20.57 1.98
C ALA A 395 10.24 19.70 3.18
N GLY A 396 9.38 19.55 4.19
CA GLY A 396 9.67 18.76 5.39
C GLY A 396 10.35 19.55 6.52
N LEU A 397 10.74 18.81 7.56
CA LEU A 397 11.37 19.36 8.77
C LEU A 397 12.76 19.92 8.49
N GLU A 398 13.05 21.12 8.99
CA GLU A 398 14.40 21.68 9.01
C GLU A 398 15.34 20.83 9.86
N ARG A 399 16.53 20.53 9.34
CA ARG A 399 17.56 19.77 10.04
C ARG A 399 18.72 20.66 10.46
N HIS A 400 18.59 21.34 11.59
CA HIS A 400 19.68 22.17 12.14
C HIS A 400 20.97 21.39 12.46
N GLN A 401 20.88 20.07 12.69
CA GLN A 401 22.03 19.22 13.02
C GLN A 401 22.82 18.76 11.77
N ARG A 402 22.27 18.89 10.56
CA ARG A 402 22.94 18.46 9.34
C ARG A 402 23.76 19.62 8.79
N VAL A 403 24.97 19.78 9.32
CA VAL A 403 25.92 20.80 8.86
C VAL A 403 26.59 20.32 7.58
N LEU A 404 26.25 20.93 6.45
CA LEU A 404 26.89 20.68 5.16
C LEU A 404 28.30 21.27 5.15
N GLY A 405 29.26 20.57 4.54
CA GLY A 405 30.61 21.09 4.38
C GLY A 405 30.65 22.33 3.47
N PRO A 406 31.68 23.19 3.53
CA PRO A 406 31.73 24.41 2.71
C PRO A 406 31.60 24.17 1.20
N HIS A 407 32.20 23.08 0.70
CA HIS A 407 32.08 22.68 -0.70
C HIS A 407 30.64 22.27 -1.05
N GLU A 408 30.03 21.41 -0.24
CA GLU A 408 28.66 20.93 -0.43
C GLU A 408 27.65 22.08 -0.37
N ARG A 409 27.79 23.00 0.59
CA ARG A 409 26.98 24.24 0.65
C ARG A 409 27.08 25.04 -0.64
N ARG A 410 28.30 25.22 -1.17
CA ARG A 410 28.54 25.92 -2.45
C ARG A 410 27.87 25.21 -3.61
N THR A 411 27.99 23.89 -3.71
CA THR A 411 27.32 23.09 -4.75
C THR A 411 25.81 23.28 -4.67
N VAL A 412 25.20 23.17 -3.49
CA VAL A 412 23.76 23.35 -3.29
C VAL A 412 23.32 24.77 -3.66
N ALA A 413 24.05 25.81 -3.25
CA ALA A 413 23.69 27.18 -3.60
C ALA A 413 23.73 27.44 -5.11
N VAL A 414 24.74 26.92 -5.80
CA VAL A 414 24.82 26.98 -7.27
C VAL A 414 23.67 26.20 -7.90
N HIS A 415 23.36 25.02 -7.37
CA HIS A 415 22.28 24.16 -7.86
C HIS A 415 20.91 24.83 -7.77
N GLU A 416 20.52 25.33 -6.59
CA GLU A 416 19.24 26.01 -6.38
C GLU A 416 19.15 27.30 -7.21
N MET A 417 20.25 28.05 -7.31
CA MET A 417 20.28 29.23 -8.16
C MET A 417 20.14 28.87 -9.65
N GLY A 418 20.61 27.70 -10.06
CA GLY A 418 20.42 27.15 -11.40
C GLY A 418 18.94 26.98 -11.75
N HIS A 419 18.17 26.32 -10.87
CA HIS A 419 16.71 26.20 -11.05
C HIS A 419 16.03 27.57 -11.13
N ALA A 420 16.33 28.44 -10.16
CA ALA A 420 15.69 29.74 -10.06
C ALA A 420 15.97 30.63 -11.27
N LEU A 421 17.23 30.71 -11.70
CA LEU A 421 17.64 31.58 -12.81
C LEU A 421 17.06 31.11 -14.15
N VAL A 422 17.02 29.80 -14.39
CA VAL A 422 16.36 29.24 -15.58
C VAL A 422 14.86 29.50 -15.54
N ALA A 423 14.21 29.29 -14.39
CA ALA A 423 12.78 29.56 -14.22
C ALA A 423 12.47 31.04 -14.47
N MET A 424 13.25 31.98 -13.95
CA MET A 424 13.01 33.41 -14.14
C MET A 424 13.29 33.91 -15.58
N ALA A 425 14.20 33.24 -16.30
CA ALA A 425 14.62 33.64 -17.64
C ALA A 425 13.71 33.12 -18.76
N LEU A 426 13.07 31.97 -18.56
CA LEU A 426 12.16 31.38 -19.55
C LEU A 426 10.75 31.97 -19.45
N PRO A 427 10.02 32.12 -20.58
CA PRO A 427 8.63 32.55 -20.57
C PRO A 427 7.68 31.41 -20.17
N GLY A 428 6.54 31.73 -19.55
CA GLY A 428 5.50 30.74 -19.24
C GLY A 428 5.89 29.75 -18.12
N THR A 429 6.87 30.11 -17.30
CA THR A 429 7.26 29.39 -16.07
C THR A 429 6.65 30.06 -14.85
N ASP A 430 6.45 29.27 -13.79
CA ASP A 430 5.91 29.76 -12.54
C ASP A 430 6.90 30.70 -11.83
N PRO A 431 6.42 31.81 -11.24
CA PRO A 431 7.28 32.74 -10.52
C PRO A 431 7.94 32.08 -9.30
N VAL A 432 9.26 32.31 -9.17
CA VAL A 432 10.07 31.87 -8.02
C VAL A 432 9.88 32.84 -6.87
N HIS A 433 9.60 32.28 -5.69
CA HIS A 433 9.24 33.05 -4.51
C HIS A 433 10.24 32.98 -3.38
N LYS A 434 10.89 31.83 -3.23
CA LYS A 434 11.89 31.62 -2.19
C LYS A 434 12.90 30.60 -2.64
N ILE A 435 14.16 30.85 -2.30
CA ILE A 435 15.26 29.92 -2.50
C ILE A 435 15.94 29.72 -1.16
N SER A 436 16.23 28.48 -0.77
CA SER A 436 16.94 28.19 0.47
C SER A 436 17.92 27.02 0.30
N ILE A 437 19.08 27.14 0.96
CA ILE A 437 20.08 26.06 1.04
C ILE A 437 20.07 25.36 2.40
N ILE A 438 19.01 25.60 3.19
CA ILE A 438 18.84 24.98 4.50
C ILE A 438 18.24 23.58 4.26
N PRO A 439 18.91 22.50 4.72
CA PRO A 439 18.46 21.15 4.46
C PRO A 439 17.14 20.84 5.17
N ARG A 440 16.20 20.25 4.41
CA ARG A 440 14.87 19.85 4.91
C ARG A 440 14.53 18.41 4.55
N GLY A 441 13.73 17.76 5.40
CA GLY A 441 13.20 16.43 5.13
C GLY A 441 14.27 15.34 4.94
N VAL A 442 13.94 14.32 4.14
CA VAL A 442 14.85 13.22 3.77
C VAL A 442 15.25 13.40 2.31
N GLY A 443 16.39 14.05 2.06
CA GLY A 443 16.98 14.12 0.72
C GLY A 443 17.10 15.52 0.12
N ALA A 444 16.31 16.51 0.57
CA ALA A 444 16.44 17.89 0.09
C ALA A 444 17.55 18.64 0.84
N LEU A 445 18.65 18.93 0.14
CA LEU A 445 19.77 19.73 0.66
C LEU A 445 19.55 21.23 0.47
N GLY A 446 18.68 21.60 -0.47
CA GLY A 446 18.15 22.93 -0.71
C GLY A 446 16.78 22.81 -1.39
N TYR A 447 16.11 23.94 -1.64
CA TYR A 447 14.90 23.97 -2.44
C TYR A 447 14.63 25.34 -3.07
N THR A 448 13.98 25.31 -4.23
CA THR A 448 13.46 26.48 -4.95
C THR A 448 11.94 26.41 -5.03
N LEU A 449 11.26 27.33 -4.34
CA LEU A 449 9.80 27.36 -4.28
C LEU A 449 9.23 28.22 -5.42
N GLN A 450 8.51 27.59 -6.34
CA GLN A 450 7.72 28.24 -7.38
C GLN A 450 6.24 28.27 -6.95
N ARG A 451 5.55 29.40 -7.14
CA ARG A 451 4.10 29.48 -6.91
C ARG A 451 3.40 29.71 -8.25
N PRO A 452 2.55 28.77 -8.72
CA PRO A 452 1.74 29.00 -9.90
C PRO A 452 0.83 30.21 -9.73
N SER A 453 0.68 31.00 -10.78
CA SER A 453 -0.26 32.13 -10.78
C SER A 453 -1.72 31.66 -10.90
N GLU A 454 -1.94 30.57 -11.62
CA GLU A 454 -3.26 29.99 -11.91
C GLU A 454 -3.20 28.46 -11.85
N ASP A 455 -4.35 27.82 -11.60
CA ASP A 455 -4.48 26.37 -11.65
C ASP A 455 -4.56 25.95 -13.15
N HIS A 456 -3.46 25.48 -13.72
CA HIS A 456 -3.37 25.08 -15.14
C HIS A 456 -3.86 23.63 -15.36
N TYR A 457 -4.88 23.44 -16.20
CA TYR A 457 -5.41 22.11 -16.58
C TYR A 457 -4.80 21.56 -17.88
N LEU A 458 -4.21 22.42 -18.70
CA LEU A 458 -3.62 22.06 -19.99
C LEU A 458 -2.18 22.59 -20.03
N ALA A 459 -1.26 21.76 -20.51
CA ALA A 459 0.15 22.12 -20.70
C ALA A 459 0.53 22.00 -22.18
N SER A 460 1.07 23.08 -22.73
CA SER A 460 1.61 23.12 -24.09
C SER A 460 2.99 22.44 -24.16
N ARG A 461 3.38 22.00 -25.37
CA ARG A 461 4.72 21.44 -25.60
C ARG A 461 5.84 22.41 -25.20
N SER A 462 5.65 23.72 -25.40
CA SER A 462 6.59 24.77 -24.99
C SER A 462 6.74 24.86 -23.47
N GLU A 463 5.63 24.81 -22.72
CA GLU A 463 5.65 24.86 -21.26
C GLU A 463 6.33 23.62 -20.68
N LEU A 464 6.05 22.43 -21.22
CA LEU A 464 6.72 21.20 -20.81
C LEU A 464 8.23 21.23 -21.11
N ARG A 465 8.64 21.74 -22.29
CA ARG A 465 10.06 21.96 -22.60
C ARG A 465 10.73 22.93 -21.63
N ASN A 466 10.04 24.01 -21.26
CA ASN A 466 10.55 24.96 -20.25
C ASN A 466 10.65 24.31 -18.87
N ARG A 467 9.66 23.51 -18.48
CA ARG A 467 9.68 22.77 -17.21
C ARG A 467 10.83 21.77 -17.15
N LEU A 468 11.11 21.05 -18.24
CA LEU A 468 12.29 20.19 -18.36
C LEU A 468 13.59 20.98 -18.20
N ALA A 469 13.71 22.14 -18.85
CA ALA A 469 14.89 22.99 -18.73
C ALA A 469 15.08 23.51 -17.29
N VAL A 470 14.00 23.86 -16.59
CA VAL A 470 14.06 24.26 -15.18
C VAL A 470 14.53 23.11 -14.29
N LEU A 471 14.00 21.89 -14.48
CA LEU A 471 14.44 20.70 -13.72
C LEU A 471 15.93 20.39 -13.95
N LEU A 472 16.43 20.59 -15.17
CA LEU A 472 17.85 20.37 -15.47
C LEU A 472 18.74 21.58 -15.14
N GLY A 473 18.16 22.68 -14.68
CA GLY A 473 18.85 23.92 -14.33
C GLY A 473 19.89 23.75 -13.23
N GLY A 474 19.57 23.04 -12.15
CA GLY A 474 20.51 22.80 -11.05
C GLY A 474 21.74 22.00 -11.50
N ARG A 475 21.52 20.90 -12.22
CA ARG A 475 22.61 20.08 -12.79
C ARG A 475 23.46 20.86 -13.80
N ALA A 476 22.84 21.68 -14.65
CA ALA A 476 23.55 22.52 -15.61
C ALA A 476 24.40 23.60 -14.90
N ALA A 477 23.90 24.19 -13.82
CA ALA A 477 24.64 25.16 -13.03
C ALA A 477 25.87 24.53 -12.35
N GLU A 478 25.74 23.32 -11.79
CA GLU A 478 26.87 22.58 -11.23
C GLU A 478 27.95 22.32 -12.29
N ALA A 479 27.55 21.79 -13.45
CA ALA A 479 28.47 21.51 -14.55
C ALA A 479 29.21 22.77 -15.05
N LEU A 480 28.53 23.93 -15.09
CA LEU A 480 29.10 25.18 -15.55
C LEU A 480 30.00 25.87 -14.52
N VAL A 481 29.62 25.87 -13.25
CA VAL A 481 30.28 26.67 -12.19
C VAL A 481 31.29 25.84 -11.41
N ILE A 482 30.93 24.61 -11.04
CA ILE A 482 31.76 23.69 -10.25
C ILE A 482 32.67 22.86 -11.17
N GLY A 483 32.15 22.46 -12.34
CA GLY A 483 32.88 21.62 -13.30
C GLY A 483 32.72 20.11 -13.07
N GLU A 484 31.90 19.72 -12.10
CA GLU A 484 31.48 18.35 -11.83
C GLU A 484 29.97 18.31 -11.55
N VAL A 485 29.36 17.14 -11.77
CA VAL A 485 27.93 16.90 -11.47
C VAL A 485 27.81 16.04 -10.22
N SER A 486 26.92 16.45 -9.32
CA SER A 486 26.66 15.77 -8.05
C SER A 486 25.49 14.77 -8.16
N THR A 487 25.26 14.04 -7.08
CA THR A 487 24.07 13.18 -6.91
C THR A 487 22.83 13.97 -6.44
N GLY A 488 22.95 15.27 -6.18
CA GLY A 488 21.84 16.12 -5.72
C GLY A 488 20.70 16.23 -6.72
N ALA A 489 21.01 16.17 -8.02
CA ALA A 489 20.05 16.26 -9.12
C ALA A 489 19.22 14.97 -9.37
N ALA A 490 19.31 13.94 -8.50
CA ALA A 490 18.69 12.65 -8.77
C ALA A 490 17.16 12.73 -8.88
N ASP A 491 16.50 13.47 -7.99
CA ASP A 491 15.04 13.67 -8.00
C ASP A 491 14.58 14.47 -9.24
N ASP A 492 15.35 15.49 -9.64
CA ASP A 492 15.05 16.28 -10.84
C ASP A 492 15.17 15.45 -12.12
N LEU A 493 16.14 14.53 -12.19
CA LEU A 493 16.29 13.62 -13.33
C LEU A 493 15.13 12.64 -13.44
N VAL A 494 14.62 12.12 -12.31
CA VAL A 494 13.42 11.27 -12.31
C VAL A 494 12.24 12.06 -12.87
N LYS A 495 11.96 13.26 -12.32
CA LYS A 495 10.87 14.12 -12.79
C LYS A 495 11.01 14.53 -14.25
N ALA A 496 12.23 14.87 -14.68
CA ALA A 496 12.49 15.25 -16.07
C ALA A 496 12.29 14.06 -17.01
N SER A 497 12.73 12.87 -16.61
CA SER A 497 12.55 11.64 -17.38
C SER A 497 11.06 11.29 -17.49
N ASP A 498 10.30 11.37 -16.40
CA ASP A 498 8.86 11.10 -16.40
C ASP A 498 8.09 12.06 -17.32
N ILE A 499 8.39 13.37 -17.25
CA ILE A 499 7.76 14.37 -18.13
C ILE A 499 8.14 14.12 -19.60
N ALA A 500 9.42 13.88 -19.89
CA ALA A 500 9.88 13.62 -21.25
C ALA A 500 9.26 12.34 -21.81
N HIS A 501 9.14 11.30 -20.98
CA HIS A 501 8.48 10.06 -21.32
C HIS A 501 6.99 10.27 -21.61
N ASP A 502 6.27 11.03 -20.78
CA ASP A 502 4.86 11.32 -21.00
C ASP A 502 4.64 12.17 -22.26
N MET A 503 5.53 13.12 -22.56
CA MET A 503 5.51 13.87 -23.82
C MET A 503 5.58 12.96 -25.04
N VAL A 504 6.41 11.92 -25.00
CA VAL A 504 6.65 11.01 -26.13
C VAL A 504 5.59 9.92 -26.21
N ALA A 505 5.38 9.17 -25.12
CA ALA A 505 4.58 7.96 -25.09
C ALA A 505 3.07 8.21 -24.91
N ARG A 506 2.68 9.35 -24.33
CA ARG A 506 1.27 9.63 -23.94
C ARG A 506 0.67 10.82 -24.66
N TYR A 507 1.40 11.93 -24.73
CA TYR A 507 0.87 13.18 -25.30
C TYR A 507 1.09 13.31 -26.81
N GLY A 508 1.85 12.40 -27.42
CA GLY A 508 2.12 12.43 -28.87
C GLY A 508 2.89 13.68 -29.31
N MET A 509 3.76 14.21 -28.46
CA MET A 509 4.50 15.45 -28.69
C MET A 509 5.85 15.25 -29.39
N SER A 510 6.18 14.02 -29.82
CA SER A 510 7.37 13.71 -30.60
C SER A 510 7.01 13.43 -32.06
N ALA A 511 7.72 14.09 -32.98
CA ALA A 511 7.52 13.92 -34.41
C ALA A 511 7.97 12.53 -34.90
N GLU A 512 8.93 11.91 -34.20
CA GLU A 512 9.50 10.62 -34.58
C GLU A 512 8.54 9.46 -34.33
N VAL A 513 7.82 9.48 -33.20
CA VAL A 513 6.84 8.45 -32.84
C VAL A 513 5.41 8.86 -33.25
N GLY A 514 5.16 10.14 -33.49
CA GLY A 514 3.88 10.65 -33.99
C GLY A 514 2.82 10.85 -32.91
N GLN A 515 1.60 11.14 -33.35
CA GLN A 515 0.46 11.51 -32.49
C GLN A 515 -0.34 10.28 -32.05
N VAL A 516 0.35 9.31 -31.42
CA VAL A 516 -0.24 8.04 -30.98
C VAL A 516 0.05 7.82 -29.50
N VAL A 517 -0.93 7.26 -28.79
CA VAL A 517 -0.78 6.84 -27.39
C VAL A 517 -0.18 5.44 -27.38
N TYR A 518 1.11 5.35 -27.06
CA TYR A 518 1.88 4.10 -26.94
C TYR A 518 1.67 3.43 -25.60
N GLU A 519 1.69 4.27 -24.56
CA GLU A 519 1.31 3.88 -23.23
C GLU A 519 0.03 4.60 -22.87
N ARG A 520 -0.99 3.84 -22.52
CA ARG A 520 -2.07 4.42 -21.74
C ARG A 520 -1.41 4.83 -20.43
N GLN A 521 -1.58 6.09 -20.03
CA GLN A 521 -1.35 6.47 -18.64
C GLN A 521 -1.99 5.37 -17.82
N GLN A 522 -1.23 4.62 -17.00
CA GLN A 522 -1.86 3.74 -16.02
C GLN A 522 -2.76 4.69 -15.24
N PRO A 523 -4.07 4.63 -15.46
CA PRO A 523 -4.88 5.63 -14.84
C PRO A 523 -4.91 5.13 -13.41
N ARG A 524 -4.36 5.90 -12.46
CA ARG A 524 -4.72 5.74 -11.05
C ARG A 524 -6.20 6.08 -10.82
N PHE A 525 -7.04 6.03 -11.86
CA PHE A 525 -8.38 6.57 -11.77
C PHE A 525 -9.44 6.16 -12.80
N LEU A 526 -9.19 5.58 -13.99
CA LEU A 526 -10.25 5.19 -14.95
C LEU A 526 -9.71 4.50 -16.23
N ASP A 527 -9.71 3.16 -16.26
CA ASP A 527 -10.16 2.27 -17.36
C ASP A 527 -9.76 0.80 -17.06
N LEU A 528 -10.65 -0.13 -17.45
CA LEU A 528 -10.77 -1.54 -17.06
C LEU A 528 -9.48 -2.36 -16.78
N PRO A 529 -9.52 -3.31 -15.83
CA PRO A 529 -8.68 -4.50 -15.86
C PRO A 529 -9.41 -5.64 -16.60
N GLU A 530 -9.27 -5.72 -17.92
CA GLU A 530 -9.25 -7.05 -18.55
C GLU A 530 -7.82 -7.58 -18.40
N GLY A 531 -7.71 -8.73 -17.74
CA GLY A 531 -6.50 -9.25 -17.13
C GLY A 531 -5.24 -9.08 -17.95
N ASN A 532 -4.29 -8.31 -17.42
CA ASN A 532 -2.93 -8.24 -17.93
C ASN A 532 -1.94 -7.90 -16.81
N MET A 533 -1.43 -8.95 -16.15
CA MET A 533 0.01 -8.98 -15.95
C MET A 533 0.62 -9.09 -17.35
N ALA A 534 1.27 -8.03 -17.84
CA ALA A 534 2.00 -7.98 -19.12
C ALA A 534 1.19 -7.88 -20.43
N LEU A 535 0.34 -6.86 -20.56
CA LEU A 535 0.19 -6.16 -21.83
C LEU A 535 0.28 -4.64 -21.61
N SER A 536 1.51 -4.11 -21.43
CA SER A 536 1.89 -3.08 -22.41
C SER A 536 1.52 -3.71 -23.75
N ARG A 537 0.69 -3.08 -24.59
CA ARG A 537 0.66 -3.48 -26.01
C ARG A 537 2.12 -3.71 -26.36
N GLY A 538 2.50 -4.94 -26.69
CA GLY A 538 3.91 -5.31 -26.80
C GLY A 538 4.51 -4.32 -27.79
N LEU A 539 5.16 -3.29 -27.26
CA LEU A 539 5.81 -2.28 -28.07
C LEU A 539 6.81 -3.11 -28.85
N SER A 540 6.82 -2.97 -30.17
CA SER A 540 7.92 -3.58 -30.89
C SER A 540 9.21 -3.02 -30.29
N ASP A 541 10.24 -3.86 -30.21
CA ASP A 541 11.53 -3.41 -29.68
C ASP A 541 12.03 -2.16 -30.42
N ASP A 542 11.73 -2.05 -31.73
CA ASP A 542 11.96 -0.85 -32.55
C ASP A 542 11.22 0.39 -32.02
N THR A 543 9.93 0.26 -31.68
CA THR A 543 9.14 1.37 -31.15
C THR A 543 9.63 1.78 -29.77
N ALA A 544 9.94 0.80 -28.90
CA ALA A 544 10.48 1.07 -27.57
C ALA A 544 11.84 1.80 -27.67
N GLN A 545 12.73 1.34 -28.55
CA GLN A 545 14.01 2.01 -28.81
C GLN A 545 13.83 3.44 -29.33
N ARG A 546 12.85 3.68 -30.20
CA ARG A 546 12.52 5.03 -30.71
C ARG A 546 11.96 5.94 -29.62
N ILE A 547 11.13 5.40 -28.72
CA ILE A 547 10.65 6.14 -27.55
C ILE A 547 11.83 6.52 -26.66
N ASP A 548 12.69 5.57 -26.29
CA ASP A 548 13.87 5.82 -25.45
C ASP A 548 14.82 6.85 -26.06
N ALA A 549 15.04 6.78 -27.38
CA ALA A 549 15.86 7.75 -28.11
C ALA A 549 15.24 9.15 -28.08
N ALA A 550 13.92 9.26 -28.31
CA ALA A 550 13.21 10.53 -28.27
C ALA A 550 13.18 11.14 -26.85
N VAL A 551 13.01 10.32 -25.81
CA VAL A 551 13.08 10.76 -24.41
C VAL A 551 14.47 11.30 -24.09
N ARG A 552 15.52 10.56 -24.45
CA ARG A 552 16.91 11.03 -24.29
C ARG A 552 17.14 12.35 -25.01
N ALA A 553 16.70 12.47 -26.26
CA ALA A 553 16.85 13.69 -27.05
C ALA A 553 16.17 14.91 -26.37
N LEU A 554 14.96 14.74 -25.83
CA LEU A 554 14.27 15.81 -25.10
C LEU A 554 15.01 16.24 -23.82
N VAL A 555 15.54 15.28 -23.07
CA VAL A 555 16.32 15.57 -21.85
C VAL A 555 17.64 16.28 -22.19
N ASP A 556 18.35 15.81 -23.22
CA ASP A 556 19.61 16.43 -23.69
C ASP A 556 19.38 17.85 -24.25
N GLU A 557 18.28 18.05 -24.99
CA GLU A 557 17.87 19.36 -25.48
C GLU A 557 17.56 20.31 -24.31
N ALA A 558 16.83 19.84 -23.31
CA ALA A 558 16.51 20.62 -22.12
C ALA A 558 17.77 20.98 -21.31
N PHE A 559 18.72 20.06 -21.16
CA PHE A 559 20.01 20.32 -20.51
C PHE A 559 20.84 21.37 -21.28
N THR A 560 20.86 21.26 -22.61
CA THR A 560 21.55 22.20 -23.50
C THR A 560 20.93 23.60 -23.39
N ARG A 561 19.60 23.68 -23.41
CA ARG A 561 18.85 24.94 -23.23
C ARG A 561 19.13 25.57 -21.88
N ALA A 562 19.06 24.80 -20.79
CA ALA A 562 19.38 25.27 -19.44
C ALA A 562 20.83 25.80 -19.37
N SER A 563 21.78 25.05 -19.92
CA SER A 563 23.20 25.43 -19.97
C SER A 563 23.42 26.73 -20.74
N ALA A 564 22.74 26.92 -21.87
CA ALA A 564 22.82 28.14 -22.66
C ALA A 564 22.22 29.36 -21.93
N VAL A 565 21.07 29.20 -21.26
CA VAL A 565 20.45 30.25 -20.45
C VAL A 565 21.38 30.69 -19.32
N LEU A 566 21.96 29.73 -18.59
CA LEU A 566 22.86 29.98 -17.48
C LEU A 566 24.20 30.58 -17.93
N SER A 567 24.76 30.10 -19.05
CA SER A 567 26.01 30.63 -19.62
C SER A 567 25.86 32.10 -20.03
N ALA A 568 24.75 32.46 -20.67
CA ALA A 568 24.46 33.85 -21.05
C ALA A 568 24.31 34.78 -19.83
N ARG A 569 24.01 34.21 -18.65
CA ARG A 569 23.74 34.93 -17.39
C ARG A 569 24.74 34.54 -16.30
N ARG A 570 25.95 34.12 -16.68
CA ARG A 570 26.94 33.57 -15.76
C ARG A 570 27.29 34.52 -14.61
N ALA A 571 27.43 35.81 -14.90
CA ALA A 571 27.71 36.82 -13.88
C ALA A 571 26.60 36.93 -12.82
N LEU A 572 25.32 36.82 -13.23
CA LEU A 572 24.19 36.83 -12.31
C LEU A 572 24.15 35.55 -11.45
N LEU A 573 24.41 34.39 -12.07
CA LEU A 573 24.48 33.11 -11.37
C LEU A 573 25.54 33.14 -10.27
N ASP A 574 26.76 33.62 -10.58
CA ASP A 574 27.86 33.67 -9.61
C ASP A 574 27.59 34.67 -8.47
N ASP A 575 27.06 35.87 -8.77
CA ASP A 575 26.71 36.88 -7.75
C ASP A 575 25.60 36.38 -6.81
N TYR A 576 24.50 35.89 -7.36
CA TYR A 576 23.38 35.45 -6.52
C TYR A 576 23.63 34.12 -5.81
N ALA A 577 24.44 33.22 -6.36
CA ALA A 577 24.91 32.05 -5.62
C ALA A 577 25.78 32.45 -4.42
N ALA A 578 26.64 33.46 -4.56
CA ALA A 578 27.43 34.00 -3.45
C ALA A 578 26.55 34.66 -2.38
N ARG A 579 25.52 35.41 -2.79
CA ARG A 579 24.53 36.00 -1.87
C ARG A 579 23.73 34.93 -1.14
N LEU A 580 23.27 33.90 -1.84
CA LEU A 580 22.55 32.78 -1.25
C LEU A 580 23.42 32.00 -0.25
N LEU A 581 24.72 31.87 -0.52
CA LEU A 581 25.66 31.29 0.44
C LEU A 581 25.81 32.11 1.72
N ALA A 582 25.78 33.44 1.61
CA ALA A 582 25.92 34.35 2.73
C ALA A 582 24.64 34.48 3.57
N GLN A 583 23.47 34.49 2.92
CA GLN A 583 22.17 34.71 3.58
C GLN A 583 21.41 33.42 3.87
N GLU A 584 21.83 32.29 3.29
CA GLU A 584 21.22 30.95 3.36
C GLU A 584 19.80 30.84 2.74
N THR A 585 19.11 31.96 2.61
CA THR A 585 17.76 32.06 2.05
C THR A 585 17.60 33.41 1.34
N LEU A 586 16.95 33.40 0.17
CA LEU A 586 16.53 34.60 -0.56
C LEU A 586 15.02 34.62 -0.67
N ALA A 587 14.40 35.72 -0.24
CA ALA A 587 12.95 35.91 -0.29
C ALA A 587 12.53 36.66 -1.56
N GLU A 588 11.23 36.71 -1.82
CA GLU A 588 10.64 37.33 -3.01
C GLU A 588 11.20 38.75 -3.28
N THR A 589 11.36 39.56 -2.23
CA THR A 589 11.91 40.92 -2.32
C THR A 589 13.33 40.98 -2.89
N ASP A 590 14.16 39.99 -2.56
CA ASP A 590 15.55 39.89 -3.04
C ASP A 590 15.61 39.35 -4.47
N LEU A 591 14.57 38.61 -4.88
CA LEU A 591 14.48 37.95 -6.18
C LEU A 591 13.86 38.84 -7.27
N VAL A 592 13.07 39.87 -6.92
CA VAL A 592 12.48 40.79 -7.91
C VAL A 592 13.54 41.43 -8.82
N PRO A 593 14.66 42.00 -8.31
CA PRO A 593 15.72 42.55 -9.16
C PRO A 593 16.38 41.47 -10.02
N LEU A 594 16.59 40.27 -9.48
CA LEU A 594 17.14 39.14 -10.23
C LEU A 594 16.22 38.73 -11.39
N ALA A 595 14.91 38.64 -11.14
CA ALA A 595 13.93 38.25 -12.15
C ALA A 595 13.89 39.26 -13.32
N GLN A 596 13.98 40.55 -13.02
CA GLN A 596 14.06 41.59 -14.06
C GLN A 596 15.36 41.47 -14.88
N ALA A 597 16.49 41.27 -14.21
CA ALA A 597 17.78 41.08 -14.89
C ALA A 597 17.84 39.77 -15.69
N ALA A 598 17.25 38.69 -15.19
CA ALA A 598 17.20 37.39 -15.84
C ALA A 598 16.40 37.43 -17.15
N ARG A 599 15.38 38.28 -17.24
CA ARG A 599 14.62 38.47 -18.50
C ARG A 599 15.44 39.20 -19.57
N ASN A 600 16.48 39.92 -19.19
CA ASN A 600 17.36 40.63 -20.11
C ASN A 600 18.44 39.68 -20.66
N GLY A 601 18.23 39.15 -21.87
CA GLY A 601 19.21 38.32 -22.57
C GLY A 601 18.56 37.39 -23.58
N PRO A 602 19.33 36.81 -24.52
CA PRO A 602 18.79 35.86 -25.48
C PRO A 602 18.18 34.66 -24.74
N VAL A 603 16.97 34.29 -25.15
CA VAL A 603 16.31 33.04 -24.75
C VAL A 603 16.57 32.05 -25.89
N PRO A 604 17.29 30.94 -25.65
CA PRO A 604 17.49 29.91 -26.66
C PRO A 604 16.14 29.35 -27.12
N ALA A 605 16.01 29.08 -28.42
CA ALA A 605 14.77 28.60 -29.05
C ALA A 605 14.27 27.25 -28.50
#